data_AF-A0AA39QNT8-F1
#
_entry.id   AF-A0AA39QNT8-F1
#
_cell.length_a   1.000
_cell.length_b   1.000
_cell.length_c   1.000
_cell.angle_alpha   90.00
_cell.angle_beta   90.00
_cell.angle_gamma   90.00
#
_symmetry.space_group_name_H-M   'P 1'
#
loop_
_entity.id
_entity.type
_entity.pdbx_description
1 polymer ?
#
loop_
_entity_poly.entity_id
_entity_poly.type
_entity_poly.pdbx_seq_one_letter_code
_entity_poly.pdbx_strand_id
1 'polypeptide(L)'
;MSHSTHDEINLVRLIRRLEKSTLDPSWSNDGDDVWLKTLGTLQTVKYARKLLKNVELNDYDPISKNVRRYNELRMTLDRIDTFAKDVEKRVTPVPRRPEPLLPHIPIPEAPQSPERSPPGTTTHLPEGDDLVPLPVPLPTTDSLLLSPSDPPSTTISPLPTLLPASATSKATGVSVLQTTKALHNELSEQLAQMATQLKRNAVHFSDSLAADKVIVEEAQQKIESNFNFMRKERVRLRDFRGKSGSTTCLVVMAVIVVTVLFIFMVMLIRLTR
;
A
#
# COMPACT_ATOMS: atom_id res chain seq x y z
N MET A 1 -11.18 8.46 29.59
CA MET A 1 -11.25 9.94 29.50
C MET A 1 -10.00 10.62 28.93
N SER A 2 -8.77 10.12 29.14
CA SER A 2 -7.54 10.79 28.63
C SER A 2 -7.37 10.76 27.10
N HIS A 3 -7.85 9.72 26.41
CA HIS A 3 -7.69 9.56 24.97
C HIS A 3 -8.42 10.66 24.16
N SER A 4 -9.66 11.01 24.53
CA SER A 4 -10.43 12.05 23.85
C SER A 4 -9.75 13.43 23.89
N THR A 5 -9.22 13.81 25.06
CA THR A 5 -8.50 15.09 25.22
C THR A 5 -7.21 15.16 24.39
N HIS A 6 -6.54 14.01 24.20
CA HIS A 6 -5.33 13.95 23.39
C HIS A 6 -5.67 14.09 21.90
N ASP A 7 -6.75 13.44 21.47
CA ASP A 7 -7.24 13.48 20.11
C ASP A 7 -7.71 14.90 19.72
N GLU A 8 -8.36 15.63 20.63
CA GLU A 8 -8.74 17.04 20.43
C GLU A 8 -7.51 17.93 20.26
N ILE A 9 -6.51 17.81 21.16
CA ILE A 9 -5.28 18.60 21.07
C ILE A 9 -4.52 18.29 19.78
N ASN A 10 -4.46 17.02 19.39
CA ASN A 10 -3.82 16.60 18.15
C ASN A 10 -4.56 17.12 16.92
N LEU A 11 -5.89 17.12 16.95
CA LEU A 11 -6.73 17.66 15.87
C LEU A 11 -6.45 19.14 15.63
N VAL A 12 -6.47 19.95 16.70
CA VAL A 12 -6.21 21.40 16.59
C VAL A 12 -4.79 21.67 16.08
N ARG A 13 -3.79 20.94 16.57
CA ARG A 13 -2.41 21.09 16.08
C ARG A 13 -2.27 20.69 14.62
N LEU A 14 -2.90 19.58 14.25
CA LEU A 14 -2.86 19.06 12.89
C LEU A 14 -3.49 20.04 11.92
N ILE A 15 -4.67 20.58 12.24
CA ILE A 15 -5.38 21.57 11.42
C ILE A 15 -4.56 22.85 11.29
N ARG A 16 -4.00 23.38 12.38
CA ARG A 16 -3.11 24.57 12.30
C ARG A 16 -1.89 24.32 11.40
N ARG A 17 -1.29 23.13 11.48
CA ARG A 17 -0.18 22.76 10.60
C ARG A 17 -0.63 22.68 9.14
N LEU A 18 -1.84 22.16 8.91
CA LEU A 18 -2.44 22.02 7.59
C LEU A 18 -2.74 23.39 6.98
N GLU A 19 -3.36 24.30 7.75
CA GLU A 19 -3.58 25.69 7.35
C GLU A 19 -2.26 26.40 7.03
N LYS A 20 -1.26 26.26 7.91
CA LYS A 20 0.07 26.83 7.65
C LYS A 20 0.71 26.24 6.40
N SER A 21 0.55 24.93 6.18
CA SER A 21 1.05 24.26 4.99
C SER A 21 0.37 24.77 3.74
N THR A 22 -0.93 25.07 3.75
CA THR A 22 -1.64 25.63 2.57
C THR A 22 -1.24 27.07 2.24
N LEU A 23 -0.68 27.82 3.19
CA LEU A 23 -0.18 29.18 2.99
C LEU A 23 1.26 29.23 2.45
N ASP A 24 1.91 28.07 2.32
CA ASP A 24 3.29 27.98 1.86
C ASP A 24 3.39 28.31 0.36
N PRO A 25 4.26 29.24 -0.08
CA PRO A 25 4.41 29.58 -1.50
C PRO A 25 4.93 28.42 -2.36
N SER A 26 5.39 27.32 -1.76
CA SER A 26 5.85 26.13 -2.49
C SER A 26 4.77 25.40 -3.31
N TRP A 27 3.49 25.77 -3.19
CA TRP A 27 2.41 25.27 -4.05
C TRP A 27 2.40 25.90 -5.45
N SER A 28 3.18 26.95 -5.70
CA SER A 28 3.21 27.66 -6.99
C SER A 28 4.16 27.05 -8.03
N ASN A 29 4.99 26.08 -7.63
CA ASN A 29 5.91 25.41 -8.54
C ASN A 29 5.24 24.19 -9.17
N ASP A 30 5.31 24.05 -10.49
CA ASP A 30 4.87 22.83 -11.16
C ASP A 30 5.97 21.76 -11.05
N GLY A 31 5.63 20.59 -10.51
CA GLY A 31 6.55 19.46 -10.41
C GLY A 31 6.02 18.29 -9.56
N ASP A 32 6.68 17.13 -9.69
CA ASP A 32 6.31 15.89 -8.99
C ASP A 32 6.31 16.04 -7.46
N ASP A 33 7.16 16.93 -6.93
CA ASP A 33 7.21 17.26 -5.51
C ASP A 33 5.91 17.88 -4.99
N VAL A 34 5.26 18.71 -5.81
CA VAL A 34 3.99 19.37 -5.44
C VAL A 34 2.83 18.38 -5.54
N TRP A 35 2.86 17.47 -6.51
CA TRP A 35 1.90 16.36 -6.57
C TRP A 35 2.00 15.46 -5.33
N LEU A 36 3.22 15.07 -4.94
CA LEU A 36 3.44 14.21 -3.78
C LEU A 36 3.04 14.91 -2.47
N LYS A 37 3.34 16.21 -2.34
CA LYS A 37 2.88 17.04 -1.23
C LYS A 37 1.35 17.11 -1.18
N THR A 38 0.69 17.26 -2.33
CA THR A 38 -0.78 17.31 -2.43
C THR A 38 -1.42 16.00 -1.97
N LEU A 39 -0.85 14.86 -2.38
CA LEU A 39 -1.31 13.55 -1.93
C LEU A 39 -1.13 13.39 -0.41
N GLY A 40 0.02 13.84 0.10
CA GLY A 40 0.31 13.88 1.52
C GLY A 40 -0.69 14.73 2.30
N THR A 41 -1.00 15.94 1.82
CA THR A 41 -2.00 16.82 2.46
C THR A 41 -3.40 16.24 2.41
N LEU A 42 -3.80 15.63 1.29
CA LEU A 42 -5.10 14.96 1.17
C LEU A 42 -5.24 13.80 2.17
N GLN A 43 -4.18 13.03 2.39
CA GLN A 43 -4.16 11.98 3.39
C GLN A 43 -4.25 12.52 4.83
N THR A 44 -3.53 13.60 5.15
CA THR A 44 -3.66 14.25 6.47
C THR A 44 -5.03 14.87 6.68
N VAL A 45 -5.67 15.42 5.64
CA VAL A 45 -7.06 15.89 5.69
C VAL A 45 -8.01 14.74 6.04
N LYS A 46 -7.90 13.58 5.36
CA LYS A 46 -8.71 12.39 5.66
C LYS A 46 -8.52 11.92 7.10
N TYR A 47 -7.28 11.90 7.58
CA TYR A 47 -6.98 11.55 8.97
C TYR A 47 -7.58 12.55 9.97
N ALA A 48 -7.48 13.86 9.69
CA ALA A 48 -8.09 14.90 10.51
C ALA A 48 -9.62 14.76 10.59
N ARG A 49 -10.30 14.40 9.48
CA ARG A 49 -11.76 14.12 9.50
C ARG A 49 -12.09 12.94 10.41
N LYS A 50 -11.28 11.87 10.35
CA LYS A 50 -11.45 10.71 11.23
C LYS A 50 -11.27 11.08 12.69
N LEU A 51 -10.26 11.90 12.99
CA LEU A 51 -9.97 12.34 14.35
C LEU A 51 -11.08 13.25 14.89
N LEU A 52 -11.61 14.17 14.08
CA LEU A 52 -12.76 15.00 14.42
C LEU A 52 -13.99 14.14 14.75
N LYS A 53 -14.30 13.13 13.93
CA LYS A 53 -15.42 12.21 14.19
C LYS A 53 -15.25 11.44 15.50
N ASN A 54 -14.02 11.03 15.83
CA ASN A 54 -13.72 10.33 17.08
C ASN A 54 -13.84 11.24 18.31
N VAL A 55 -13.48 12.52 18.18
CA VAL A 55 -13.61 13.52 19.25
C VAL A 55 -15.09 13.83 19.48
N GLU A 56 -15.87 14.05 18.41
CA GLU A 56 -17.33 14.28 18.50
C GLU A 56 -18.07 13.09 19.14
N LEU A 57 -17.65 11.86 18.86
CA LEU A 57 -18.30 10.66 19.40
C LEU A 57 -18.00 10.43 20.91
N ASN A 58 -16.89 10.98 21.40
CA ASN A 58 -16.49 10.88 22.81
C ASN A 58 -16.95 12.07 23.66
N ASP A 59 -17.44 13.15 23.03
CA ASP A 59 -17.98 14.31 23.73
C ASP A 59 -19.45 14.02 24.11
N TYR A 60 -19.67 13.59 25.35
CA TYR A 60 -20.98 13.16 25.85
C TYR A 60 -21.97 14.31 26.04
N ASP A 61 -21.48 15.57 26.06
CA ASP A 61 -22.29 16.75 26.38
C ASP A 61 -22.31 17.73 25.19
N PRO A 62 -23.43 17.85 24.45
CA PRO A 62 -23.54 18.74 23.28
C PRO A 62 -23.74 20.19 23.74
N ILE A 63 -22.83 20.71 24.55
CA ILE A 63 -22.82 22.11 24.93
C ILE A 63 -22.54 22.92 23.66
N SER A 64 -23.42 23.86 23.33
CA SER A 64 -23.43 24.67 22.10
C SER A 64 -22.09 25.32 21.71
N LYS A 65 -21.16 25.48 22.66
CA LYS A 65 -19.81 26.02 22.45
C LYS A 65 -18.90 25.05 21.68
N ASN A 66 -18.94 23.75 21.97
CA ASN A 66 -18.11 22.75 21.30
C ASN A 66 -18.62 22.52 19.87
N VAL A 67 -19.94 22.54 19.67
CA VAL A 67 -20.58 22.43 18.36
C VAL A 67 -20.10 23.51 17.39
N ARG A 68 -19.99 24.77 17.84
CA ARG A 68 -19.45 25.86 17.00
C ARG A 68 -18.00 25.60 16.61
N ARG A 69 -17.16 25.20 17.58
CA ARG A 69 -15.74 24.88 17.32
C ARG A 69 -15.58 23.73 16.34
N TYR A 70 -16.33 22.64 16.49
CA TYR A 70 -16.28 21.51 15.56
C TYR A 70 -16.75 21.93 14.16
N ASN A 71 -17.77 22.79 14.05
CA ASN A 71 -18.19 23.33 12.75
C ASN A 71 -17.11 24.21 12.11
N GLU A 72 -16.41 25.05 12.88
CA GLU A 72 -15.26 25.81 12.38
C GLU A 72 -14.13 24.89 11.90
N LEU A 73 -13.83 23.82 12.65
CA LEU A 73 -12.83 22.81 12.28
C LEU A 73 -13.26 22.03 11.02
N ARG A 74 -14.56 21.77 10.82
CA ARG A 74 -15.07 21.15 9.58
C ARG A 74 -14.90 22.08 8.39
N MET A 75 -15.30 23.34 8.53
CA MET A 75 -15.22 24.34 7.46
C MET A 75 -13.79 24.60 7.01
N THR A 76 -12.85 24.72 7.96
CA THR A 76 -11.41 24.85 7.65
C THR A 76 -10.89 23.62 6.92
N LEU A 77 -11.29 22.43 7.35
CA LEU A 77 -10.87 21.19 6.72
C LEU A 77 -11.43 21.02 5.30
N ASP A 78 -12.68 21.43 5.06
CA ASP A 78 -13.28 21.44 3.71
C ASP A 78 -12.64 22.48 2.79
N ARG A 79 -12.25 23.64 3.32
CA ARG A 79 -11.47 24.64 2.57
C ARG A 79 -10.10 24.08 2.15
N ILE A 80 -9.43 23.35 3.03
CA ILE A 80 -8.13 22.74 2.73
C ILE A 80 -8.28 21.57 1.75
N ASP A 81 -9.34 20.77 1.90
CA ASP A 81 -9.64 19.66 0.98
C ASP A 81 -9.93 20.16 -0.45
N THR A 82 -10.72 21.22 -0.57
CA THR A 82 -11.01 21.83 -1.87
C THR A 82 -9.76 22.44 -2.51
N PHE A 83 -8.91 23.12 -1.74
CA PHE A 83 -7.62 23.61 -2.21
C PHE A 83 -6.71 22.48 -2.68
N ALA A 84 -6.53 21.43 -1.87
CA ALA A 84 -5.69 20.29 -2.21
C ALA A 84 -6.19 19.58 -3.49
N LYS A 85 -7.50 19.42 -3.65
CA LYS A 85 -8.09 18.85 -4.88
C LYS A 85 -7.90 19.75 -6.10
N ASP A 86 -7.90 21.07 -5.94
CA ASP A 86 -7.63 22.00 -7.05
C ASP A 86 -6.17 21.89 -7.48
N VAL A 87 -5.23 21.84 -6.52
CA VAL A 87 -3.80 21.62 -6.80
C VAL A 87 -3.57 20.24 -7.43
N GLU A 88 -4.22 19.19 -6.94
CA GLU A 88 -4.09 17.83 -7.47
C GLU A 88 -4.43 17.79 -8.96
N LYS A 89 -5.53 18.44 -9.36
CA LYS A 89 -5.93 18.53 -10.78
C LYS A 89 -4.91 19.26 -11.65
N ARG A 90 -4.19 20.23 -11.09
CA ARG A 90 -3.16 21.00 -11.82
C ARG A 90 -1.88 20.19 -12.00
N VAL A 91 -1.50 19.41 -10.99
CA VAL A 91 -0.18 18.74 -10.94
C VAL A 91 -0.29 17.22 -11.18
N THR A 92 -1.45 16.70 -11.57
CA THR A 92 -1.60 15.26 -11.89
C THR A 92 -0.65 14.91 -13.05
N PRO A 93 0.38 14.08 -12.83
CA PRO A 93 1.33 13.75 -13.88
C PRO A 93 0.63 12.91 -14.95
N VAL A 94 0.84 13.27 -16.22
CA VAL A 94 0.40 12.45 -17.35
C VAL A 94 1.18 11.13 -17.28
N PRO A 95 0.51 9.97 -17.23
CA PRO A 95 1.19 8.68 -17.15
C PRO A 95 2.07 8.49 -18.39
N ARG A 96 3.39 8.62 -18.23
CA ARG A 96 4.35 8.29 -19.27
C ARG A 96 4.58 6.79 -19.25
N ARG A 97 4.15 6.10 -20.31
CA ARG A 97 4.51 4.70 -20.55
C ARG A 97 6.04 4.61 -20.61
N PRO A 98 6.70 3.76 -19.81
CA PRO A 98 8.14 3.56 -19.90
C PRO A 98 8.49 3.09 -21.32
N GLU A 99 9.63 3.57 -21.84
CA GLU A 99 10.09 3.18 -23.17
C GLU A 99 10.19 1.65 -23.27
N PRO A 100 9.65 1.04 -24.33
CA PRO A 100 9.65 -0.41 -24.47
C PRO A 100 11.09 -0.92 -24.53
N LEU A 101 11.47 -1.78 -23.58
CA LEU A 101 12.81 -2.39 -23.48
C LEU A 101 13.07 -3.51 -24.51
N LEU A 102 12.08 -3.84 -25.35
CA LEU A 102 12.19 -4.88 -26.36
C LEU A 102 13.32 -4.69 -27.40
N PRO A 103 13.72 -3.47 -27.82
CA PRO A 103 14.81 -3.29 -28.79
C PRO A 103 16.21 -3.58 -28.22
N HIS A 104 16.37 -3.66 -26.89
CA HIS A 104 17.68 -3.75 -26.24
C HIS A 104 18.00 -5.13 -25.65
N ILE A 105 17.11 -6.11 -25.79
CA ILE A 105 17.40 -7.49 -25.38
C ILE A 105 18.13 -8.19 -26.54
N PRO A 106 19.40 -8.61 -26.37
CA PRO A 106 20.10 -9.38 -27.39
C PRO A 106 19.37 -10.70 -27.65
N ILE A 107 19.10 -10.98 -28.92
CA ILE A 107 18.43 -12.21 -29.37
C ILE A 107 19.31 -13.41 -29.02
N PRO A 108 18.85 -14.40 -28.22
CA PRO A 108 19.62 -15.60 -27.94
C PRO A 108 19.85 -16.42 -29.21
N GLU A 109 21.12 -16.69 -29.52
CA GLU A 109 21.53 -17.56 -30.63
C GLU A 109 21.14 -19.02 -30.33
N ALA A 110 20.43 -19.66 -31.26
CA ALA A 110 19.85 -20.99 -31.07
C ALA A 110 20.95 -22.08 -30.96
N PRO A 111 20.80 -23.11 -30.11
CA PRO A 111 21.78 -24.18 -29.97
C PRO A 111 21.92 -25.00 -31.25
N GLN A 112 23.14 -25.08 -31.79
CA GLN A 112 23.47 -25.96 -32.90
C GLN A 112 23.39 -27.43 -32.44
N SER A 113 22.68 -28.25 -33.21
CA SER A 113 22.57 -29.71 -33.04
C SER A 113 23.92 -30.39 -33.37
N PRO A 114 24.32 -31.48 -32.68
CA PRO A 114 25.69 -31.99 -32.74
C PRO A 114 25.95 -32.76 -34.03
N GLU A 115 26.81 -32.21 -34.89
CA GLU A 115 27.35 -32.90 -36.06
C GLU A 115 28.62 -33.71 -35.68
N ARG A 116 28.61 -34.94 -36.16
CA ARG A 116 29.52 -36.05 -35.86
C ARG A 116 30.90 -35.80 -36.46
N SER A 117 31.94 -35.73 -35.64
CA SER A 117 33.35 -35.78 -36.08
C SER A 117 33.70 -37.16 -36.67
N PRO A 118 34.72 -37.30 -37.56
CA PRO A 118 36.12 -37.49 -37.10
C PRO A 118 37.19 -37.02 -38.14
N PRO A 119 38.49 -37.39 -38.05
CA PRO A 119 39.48 -36.99 -37.04
C PRO A 119 40.81 -36.48 -37.67
N GLY A 120 41.69 -35.86 -36.88
CA GLY A 120 43.13 -35.91 -37.19
C GLY A 120 44.02 -34.79 -36.64
N THR A 121 45.00 -35.22 -35.83
CA THR A 121 46.37 -34.68 -35.70
C THR A 121 46.71 -33.84 -34.45
N THR A 122 47.09 -34.57 -33.39
CA THR A 122 48.43 -34.60 -32.78
C THR A 122 49.00 -33.36 -32.06
N THR A 123 49.16 -33.53 -30.74
CA THR A 123 50.30 -33.13 -29.87
C THR A 123 50.40 -31.68 -29.35
N HIS A 124 50.22 -31.50 -28.03
CA HIS A 124 51.30 -31.44 -27.02
C HIS A 124 50.73 -31.15 -25.61
N LEU A 125 51.22 -31.86 -24.59
CA LEU A 125 51.04 -31.68 -23.13
C LEU A 125 52.47 -31.50 -22.53
N PRO A 126 52.74 -31.23 -21.23
CA PRO A 126 51.89 -30.85 -20.07
C PRO A 126 52.55 -29.80 -19.11
N GLU A 127 52.07 -29.77 -17.84
CA GLU A 127 52.55 -29.15 -16.58
C GLU A 127 51.94 -27.78 -16.20
N GLY A 128 51.32 -27.56 -15.03
CA GLY A 128 51.03 -28.41 -13.85
C GLY A 128 50.43 -27.55 -12.72
N ASP A 129 49.54 -28.16 -11.92
CA ASP A 129 49.20 -27.93 -10.48
C ASP A 129 48.74 -26.50 -10.03
N ASP A 130 47.73 -26.26 -9.17
CA ASP A 130 46.95 -27.08 -8.25
C ASP A 130 45.79 -26.25 -7.62
N LEU A 131 44.79 -26.95 -7.04
CA LEU A 131 43.81 -26.54 -5.99
C LEU A 131 42.49 -25.78 -6.31
N VAL A 132 41.40 -26.56 -6.15
CA VAL A 132 39.93 -26.33 -6.05
C VAL A 132 39.61 -25.81 -4.60
N PRO A 133 38.45 -25.15 -4.22
CA PRO A 133 37.12 -25.67 -4.52
C PRO A 133 35.84 -24.79 -4.60
N LEU A 134 34.90 -25.35 -5.37
CA LEU A 134 33.44 -25.38 -5.28
C LEU A 134 32.58 -24.10 -5.45
N PRO A 135 31.68 -24.09 -6.46
CA PRO A 135 30.52 -23.20 -6.56
C PRO A 135 29.23 -23.88 -6.05
N VAL A 136 28.46 -23.20 -5.20
CA VAL A 136 27.07 -23.58 -4.85
C VAL A 136 26.11 -22.56 -5.47
N PRO A 137 25.09 -22.99 -6.25
CA PRO A 137 24.18 -22.10 -6.98
C PRO A 137 23.04 -21.57 -6.09
N LEU A 138 22.77 -20.27 -6.19
CA LEU A 138 21.55 -19.63 -5.67
C LEU A 138 20.40 -19.82 -6.68
N PRO A 139 19.24 -20.37 -6.29
CA PRO A 139 18.08 -20.45 -7.17
C PRO A 139 17.32 -19.11 -7.21
N THR A 140 17.11 -18.64 -8.43
CA THR A 140 16.31 -17.48 -8.84
C THR A 140 14.86 -17.61 -8.35
N THR A 141 14.40 -16.63 -7.57
CA THR A 141 12.98 -16.45 -7.23
C THR A 141 12.39 -15.30 -8.04
N ASP A 142 12.05 -15.57 -9.30
CA ASP A 142 11.20 -14.70 -10.13
C ASP A 142 9.89 -15.42 -10.41
N SER A 143 9.01 -15.48 -9.40
CA SER A 143 7.63 -15.92 -9.60
C SER A 143 6.74 -15.50 -8.43
N LEU A 144 6.77 -14.22 -8.08
CA LEU A 144 5.74 -13.61 -7.24
C LEU A 144 5.41 -12.28 -7.88
N LEU A 145 4.23 -12.20 -8.50
CA LEU A 145 3.33 -11.04 -8.57
C LEU A 145 2.39 -11.19 -9.77
N LEU A 146 1.46 -12.15 -9.69
CA LEU A 146 0.21 -12.08 -10.46
C LEU A 146 -0.97 -12.52 -9.58
N SER A 147 -1.66 -11.53 -9.06
CA SER A 147 -3.08 -11.58 -8.71
C SER A 147 -3.60 -10.15 -8.56
N PRO A 148 -4.92 -9.89 -8.71
CA PRO A 148 -5.90 -10.53 -9.60
C PRO A 148 -6.79 -9.48 -10.33
N SER A 149 -7.42 -9.89 -11.43
CA SER A 149 -8.46 -9.13 -12.16
C SER A 149 -9.78 -9.03 -11.40
N ASP A 150 -10.50 -7.90 -11.61
CA ASP A 150 -11.94 -7.84 -11.87
C ASP A 150 -12.35 -6.40 -12.29
N PRO A 151 -13.49 -6.17 -12.98
CA PRO A 151 -14.08 -6.85 -14.15
C PRO A 151 -14.38 -5.82 -15.30
N PRO A 152 -14.72 -6.24 -16.53
CA PRO A 152 -15.41 -5.32 -17.44
C PRO A 152 -16.84 -5.76 -17.74
N SER A 153 -17.72 -4.81 -17.46
CA SER A 153 -19.10 -4.68 -17.89
C SER A 153 -19.33 -5.02 -19.36
N THR A 154 -20.43 -5.72 -19.57
CA THR A 154 -21.24 -5.85 -20.77
C THR A 154 -21.27 -4.59 -21.62
N THR A 155 -20.68 -4.62 -22.82
CA THR A 155 -21.16 -3.82 -23.95
C THR A 155 -21.08 -4.64 -25.24
N ILE A 156 -22.19 -4.64 -25.95
CA ILE A 156 -22.60 -5.49 -27.06
C ILE A 156 -22.00 -4.97 -28.38
N SER A 157 -21.39 -5.83 -29.20
CA SER A 157 -21.36 -5.76 -30.68
C SER A 157 -20.63 -6.96 -31.32
N PRO A 158 -20.82 -7.27 -32.61
CA PRO A 158 -21.82 -8.23 -33.05
C PRO A 158 -21.22 -9.53 -33.60
N LEU A 159 -22.05 -10.56 -33.50
CA LEU A 159 -22.01 -11.88 -34.16
C LEU A 159 -21.54 -11.82 -35.63
N PRO A 160 -20.62 -12.69 -36.10
CA PRO A 160 -20.54 -13.01 -37.50
C PRO A 160 -21.66 -14.01 -37.83
N THR A 161 -22.71 -13.51 -38.45
CA THR A 161 -23.70 -14.34 -39.16
C THR A 161 -23.00 -15.11 -40.27
N LEU A 162 -22.73 -16.40 -40.05
CA LEU A 162 -22.42 -17.35 -41.11
C LEU A 162 -23.61 -18.31 -41.25
N LEU A 163 -24.61 -17.85 -42.01
CA LEU A 163 -25.61 -18.75 -42.59
C LEU A 163 -24.94 -19.56 -43.71
N PRO A 164 -25.14 -20.88 -43.80
CA PRO A 164 -24.65 -21.64 -44.94
C PRO A 164 -25.59 -21.36 -46.12
N ALA A 165 -25.03 -20.73 -47.16
CA ALA A 165 -25.69 -20.60 -48.45
C ALA A 165 -25.96 -22.00 -49.01
N SER A 166 -27.23 -22.28 -49.29
CA SER A 166 -27.66 -23.49 -50.00
C SER A 166 -27.13 -23.46 -51.43
N ALA A 167 -26.20 -24.34 -51.74
CA ALA A 167 -25.84 -24.70 -53.10
C ALA A 167 -25.74 -26.23 -53.19
N THR A 168 -26.70 -26.80 -53.89
CA THR A 168 -26.77 -28.22 -54.27
C THR A 168 -25.46 -28.67 -54.92
N SER A 169 -24.75 -29.61 -54.29
CA SER A 169 -23.91 -30.58 -55.00
C SER A 169 -23.96 -31.92 -54.27
N LYS A 170 -24.62 -32.89 -54.91
CA LYS A 170 -24.54 -34.30 -54.56
C LYS A 170 -23.09 -34.75 -54.76
N ALA A 171 -22.53 -35.40 -53.74
CA ALA A 171 -21.29 -36.22 -53.71
C ALA A 171 -20.17 -35.79 -52.73
N THR A 172 -20.46 -35.31 -51.51
CA THR A 172 -19.41 -35.22 -50.45
C THR A 172 -19.92 -35.33 -49.00
N GLY A 173 -21.08 -35.96 -48.76
CA GLY A 173 -21.70 -36.04 -47.41
C GLY A 173 -20.87 -36.80 -46.36
N VAL A 174 -19.94 -37.65 -46.78
CA VAL A 174 -19.11 -38.45 -45.86
C VAL A 174 -17.88 -37.67 -45.38
N SER A 175 -17.25 -36.84 -46.22
CA SER A 175 -16.00 -36.15 -45.83
C SER A 175 -16.25 -34.96 -44.91
N VAL A 176 -17.33 -34.19 -45.11
CA VAL A 176 -17.67 -33.06 -44.22
C VAL A 176 -18.00 -33.57 -42.82
N LEU A 177 -18.74 -34.68 -42.71
CA LEU A 177 -19.02 -35.32 -41.41
C LEU A 177 -17.75 -35.85 -40.73
N GLN A 178 -16.80 -36.37 -41.49
CA GLN A 178 -15.50 -36.81 -40.96
C GLN A 178 -14.65 -35.63 -40.48
N THR A 179 -14.61 -34.53 -41.24
CA THR A 179 -13.90 -33.31 -40.85
C THR A 179 -14.50 -32.69 -39.59
N THR A 180 -15.84 -32.62 -39.47
CA THR A 180 -16.49 -32.09 -38.27
C THR A 180 -16.23 -32.99 -37.06
N LYS A 181 -16.21 -34.32 -37.23
CA LYS A 181 -15.84 -35.25 -36.14
C LYS A 181 -14.37 -35.13 -35.75
N ALA A 182 -13.47 -34.92 -36.70
CA ALA A 182 -12.05 -34.69 -36.43
C ALA A 182 -11.84 -33.38 -35.63
N LEU A 183 -12.53 -32.30 -36.00
CA LEU A 183 -12.49 -31.02 -35.29
C LEU A 183 -13.03 -31.14 -33.86
N HIS A 184 -14.14 -31.87 -33.67
CA HIS A 184 -14.65 -32.13 -32.31
C HIS A 184 -13.68 -32.94 -31.45
N ASN A 185 -12.99 -33.92 -32.03
CA ASN A 185 -11.96 -34.67 -31.31
C ASN A 185 -10.78 -33.77 -30.94
N GLU A 186 -10.31 -32.91 -31.84
CA GLU A 186 -9.22 -31.97 -31.57
C GLU A 186 -9.57 -30.97 -30.46
N LEU A 187 -10.77 -30.40 -30.48
CA LEU A 187 -11.23 -29.53 -29.39
C LEU A 187 -11.36 -30.26 -28.07
N SER A 188 -11.82 -31.52 -28.09
CA SER A 188 -11.91 -32.33 -26.88
C SER A 188 -10.54 -32.64 -26.29
N GLU A 189 -9.53 -32.87 -27.14
CA GLU A 189 -8.16 -33.11 -26.74
C GLU A 189 -7.51 -31.83 -26.21
N GLN A 190 -7.76 -30.68 -26.85
CA GLN A 190 -7.29 -29.38 -26.38
C GLN A 190 -7.93 -29.00 -25.04
N LEU A 191 -9.22 -29.30 -24.84
CA LEU A 191 -9.91 -29.09 -23.57
C LEU A 191 -9.38 -30.01 -22.48
N ALA A 192 -9.08 -31.28 -22.80
CA ALA A 192 -8.44 -32.20 -21.86
C ALA A 192 -7.05 -31.70 -21.44
N GLN A 193 -6.24 -31.22 -22.39
CA GLN A 193 -4.93 -30.63 -22.10
C GLN A 193 -5.06 -29.37 -21.23
N MET A 194 -5.97 -28.46 -21.57
CA MET A 194 -6.25 -27.27 -20.75
C MET A 194 -6.75 -27.62 -19.35
N ALA A 195 -7.61 -28.63 -19.19
CA ALA A 195 -8.07 -29.09 -17.89
C ALA A 195 -6.93 -29.66 -17.04
N THR A 196 -6.00 -30.40 -17.63
CA THR A 196 -4.81 -30.89 -16.92
C THR A 196 -3.87 -29.75 -16.51
N GLN A 197 -3.73 -28.71 -17.34
CA GLN A 197 -2.96 -27.53 -17.02
C GLN A 197 -3.62 -26.72 -15.90
N LEU A 198 -4.94 -26.52 -15.98
CA LEU A 198 -5.72 -25.86 -14.93
C LEU A 198 -5.63 -26.62 -13.61
N LYS A 199 -5.63 -27.96 -13.64
CA LYS A 199 -5.43 -28.79 -12.45
C LYS A 199 -4.02 -28.61 -11.87
N ARG A 200 -2.97 -28.54 -12.70
CA ARG A 200 -1.60 -28.27 -12.23
C ARG A 200 -1.49 -26.87 -11.62
N ASN A 201 -2.09 -25.86 -12.25
CA ASN A 201 -2.17 -24.51 -11.71
C ASN A 201 -2.95 -24.50 -10.38
N ALA A 202 -4.05 -25.27 -10.34
CA ALA A 202 -4.82 -25.71 -9.18
C ALA A 202 -3.95 -26.00 -7.94
N VAL A 203 -3.16 -27.07 -8.09
CA VAL A 203 -2.29 -27.61 -7.05
C VAL A 203 -1.18 -26.62 -6.68
N HIS A 204 -0.58 -25.98 -7.67
CA HIS A 204 0.45 -24.98 -7.43
C HIS A 204 -0.08 -23.80 -6.61
N PHE A 205 -1.29 -23.31 -6.92
CA PHE A 205 -1.93 -22.24 -6.16
C PHE A 205 -2.29 -22.68 -4.73
N SER A 206 -2.71 -23.93 -4.50
CA SER A 206 -2.94 -24.40 -3.13
C SER A 206 -1.66 -24.46 -2.31
N ASP A 207 -0.53 -24.84 -2.91
CA ASP A 207 0.76 -24.88 -2.23
C ASP A 207 1.29 -23.48 -1.94
N SER A 208 1.14 -22.54 -2.89
CA SER A 208 1.47 -21.12 -2.67
C SER A 208 0.59 -20.52 -1.56
N LEU A 209 -0.71 -20.80 -1.53
CA LEU A 209 -1.59 -20.32 -0.46
C LEU A 209 -1.22 -20.88 0.92
N ALA A 210 -0.75 -22.13 0.98
CA ALA A 210 -0.26 -22.72 2.22
C ALA A 210 1.03 -22.03 2.71
N ALA A 211 1.97 -21.74 1.80
CA ALA A 211 3.17 -20.98 2.12
C ALA A 211 2.84 -19.54 2.56
N ASP A 212 1.95 -18.86 1.84
CA ASP A 212 1.52 -17.49 2.17
C ASP A 212 0.83 -17.43 3.54
N LYS A 213 0.04 -18.45 3.91
CA LYS A 213 -0.56 -18.53 5.24
C LYS A 213 0.50 -18.55 6.35
N VAL A 214 1.58 -19.31 6.17
CA VAL A 214 2.67 -19.37 7.16
C VAL A 214 3.34 -18.00 7.30
N ILE A 215 3.59 -17.30 6.20
CA ILE A 215 4.18 -15.95 6.20
C ILE A 215 3.25 -14.95 6.90
N VAL A 216 1.94 -15.05 6.66
CA VAL A 216 0.95 -14.19 7.31
C VAL A 216 0.88 -14.44 8.81
N GLU A 217 0.92 -15.70 9.25
CA GLU A 217 0.96 -16.05 10.68
C GLU A 217 2.24 -15.51 11.35
N GLU A 218 3.40 -15.65 10.70
CA GLU A 218 4.67 -15.10 11.19
C GLU A 218 4.62 -13.56 11.27
N ALA A 219 4.08 -12.90 10.24
CA ALA A 219 3.92 -11.45 10.22
C ALA A 219 2.98 -10.98 11.34
N GLN A 220 1.87 -11.69 11.56
CA GLN A 220 0.94 -11.41 12.65
C GLN A 220 1.64 -11.54 14.01
N GLN A 221 2.41 -12.60 14.23
CA GLN A 221 3.16 -12.80 15.47
C GLN A 221 4.20 -11.69 15.70
N LYS A 222 4.92 -11.27 14.64
CA LYS A 222 5.86 -10.14 14.72
C LYS A 222 5.15 -8.84 15.07
N ILE A 223 4.01 -8.55 14.44
CA ILE A 223 3.21 -7.36 14.73
C ILE A 223 2.70 -7.38 16.18
N GLU A 224 2.20 -8.52 16.65
CA GLU A 224 1.70 -8.66 18.02
C GLU A 224 2.83 -8.50 19.05
N SER A 225 3.99 -9.10 18.80
CA SER A 225 5.16 -8.94 19.68
C SER A 225 5.65 -7.49 19.74
N ASN A 226 5.71 -6.80 18.60
CA ASN A 226 6.08 -5.39 18.52
C ASN A 226 5.05 -4.49 19.23
N PHE A 227 3.77 -4.75 19.02
CA PHE A 227 2.69 -4.03 19.68
C PHE A 227 2.76 -4.18 21.21
N ASN A 228 3.00 -5.40 21.70
CA ASN A 228 3.17 -5.68 23.12
C ASN A 228 4.40 -4.96 23.70
N PHE A 229 5.52 -4.92 22.98
CA PHE A 229 6.72 -4.18 23.37
C PHE A 229 6.44 -2.67 23.45
N MET A 230 5.86 -2.07 22.40
CA MET A 230 5.47 -0.66 22.39
C MET A 230 4.49 -0.31 23.51
N ARG A 231 3.53 -1.19 23.80
CA ARG A 231 2.55 -0.98 24.88
C ARG A 231 3.24 -0.97 26.24
N LYS A 232 4.16 -1.90 26.49
CA LYS A 232 4.94 -1.98 27.73
C LYS A 232 5.83 -0.74 27.91
N GLU A 233 6.49 -0.29 26.84
CA GLU A 233 7.30 0.92 26.86
C GLU A 233 6.45 2.17 27.10
N ARG A 234 5.27 2.29 26.47
CA ARG A 234 4.34 3.40 26.73
C ARG A 234 3.88 3.46 28.18
N VAL A 235 3.61 2.31 28.81
CA VAL A 235 3.25 2.26 30.24
C VAL A 235 4.43 2.73 31.09
N ARG A 236 5.63 2.22 30.82
CA ARG A 236 6.84 2.60 31.53
C ARG A 236 7.14 4.11 31.39
N LEU A 237 7.05 4.65 30.18
CA LEU A 237 7.22 6.09 29.91
C LEU A 237 6.16 6.93 30.62
N ARG A 238 4.91 6.46 30.70
CA ARG A 238 3.85 7.13 31.44
C ARG A 238 4.14 7.15 32.94
N ASP A 239 4.63 6.05 33.49
CA ASP A 239 4.97 5.95 34.92
C ASP A 239 6.14 6.89 35.27
N PHE A 240 7.15 6.98 34.40
CA PHE A 240 8.23 7.96 34.56
C PHE A 240 7.76 9.41 34.37
N ARG A 241 6.84 9.68 33.44
CA ARG A 241 6.28 11.02 33.23
C ARG A 241 5.43 11.49 34.41
N GLY A 242 4.66 10.58 35.02
CA GLY A 242 3.89 10.87 36.25
C GLY A 242 4.82 11.19 37.42
N LYS A 243 5.95 10.50 37.53
CA LYS A 243 6.93 10.71 38.60
C LYS A 243 7.75 11.99 38.42
N SER A 244 8.17 12.33 37.20
CA SER A 244 8.84 13.62 36.92
C SER A 244 7.92 14.83 37.04
N GLY A 245 6.61 14.68 36.80
CA GLY A 245 5.65 15.77 36.98
C GLY A 245 5.36 16.09 38.45
N SER A 246 5.55 15.12 39.35
CA SER A 246 5.18 15.24 40.77
C SER A 246 6.05 16.27 41.52
N THR A 247 7.36 16.31 41.26
CA THR A 247 8.27 17.28 41.90
C THR A 247 7.98 18.70 41.44
N THR A 248 7.74 18.92 40.14
CA THR A 248 7.37 20.24 39.61
C THR A 248 6.01 20.68 40.14
N CYS A 249 5.04 19.77 40.27
CA CYS A 249 3.74 20.06 40.88
C CYS A 249 3.88 20.49 42.35
N LEU A 250 4.73 19.81 43.13
CA LEU A 250 4.99 20.18 44.52
C LEU A 250 5.65 21.57 44.63
N VAL A 251 6.63 21.87 43.78
CA VAL A 251 7.27 23.20 43.76
C VAL A 251 6.26 24.30 43.38
N VAL A 252 5.43 24.06 42.37
CA VAL A 252 4.38 25.01 41.97
C VAL A 252 3.38 25.24 43.11
N MET A 253 2.97 24.17 43.81
CA MET A 253 2.10 24.29 44.98
C MET A 253 2.75 25.09 46.11
N ALA A 254 4.04 24.89 46.39
CA ALA A 254 4.76 25.65 47.40
C ALA A 254 4.80 27.16 47.07
N VAL A 255 5.05 27.53 45.81
CA VAL A 255 5.03 28.93 45.34
C VAL A 255 3.64 29.54 45.50
N ILE A 256 2.58 28.80 45.20
CA ILE A 256 1.20 29.28 45.37
C ILE A 256 0.91 29.54 46.85
N VAL A 257 1.28 28.65 47.76
CA VAL A 257 1.06 28.81 49.20
C VAL A 257 1.77 30.07 49.72
N VAL A 258 3.04 30.28 49.35
CA VAL A 258 3.78 31.49 49.74
C VAL A 258 3.09 32.75 49.21
N THR A 259 2.59 32.72 47.97
CA THR A 259 1.88 33.84 47.36
C THR A 259 0.58 34.17 48.11
N VAL A 260 -0.19 33.15 48.51
CA VAL A 260 -1.43 33.32 49.28
C VAL A 260 -1.14 33.90 50.66
N LEU A 261 -0.12 33.40 51.37
CA LEU A 261 0.29 33.94 52.66
C LEU A 261 0.72 35.41 52.55
N PHE A 262 1.44 35.77 51.49
CA PHE A 262 1.82 37.15 51.21
C PHE A 262 0.59 38.06 51.01
N ILE A 263 -0.38 37.62 50.20
CA ILE A 263 -1.64 38.37 50.00
C ILE A 263 -2.39 38.54 51.32
N PHE A 264 -2.48 37.48 52.13
CA PHE A 264 -3.11 37.53 53.45
C PHE A 264 -2.42 38.52 54.38
N MET A 265 -1.09 38.52 54.44
CA MET A 265 -0.33 39.46 55.26
C MET A 265 -0.56 40.92 54.82
N VAL A 266 -0.57 41.18 53.50
CA VAL A 266 -0.88 42.52 52.96
C VAL A 266 -2.31 42.93 53.27
N MET A 267 -3.27 42.01 53.15
CA MET A 267 -4.67 42.23 53.54
C MET A 267 -4.80 42.59 55.02
N LEU A 268 -4.12 41.86 55.91
CA LEU A 268 -4.14 42.14 57.35
C LEU A 268 -3.55 43.52 57.67
N ILE A 269 -2.45 43.92 57.03
CA ILE A 269 -1.88 45.27 57.19
C ILE A 269 -2.86 46.33 56.70
N ARG A 270 -3.53 46.10 55.56
CA ARG A 270 -4.54 47.01 55.00
C ARG A 270 -5.81 47.11 55.86
N LEU A 271 -6.17 46.07 56.58
CA LEU A 271 -7.37 46.01 57.41
C LEU A 271 -7.12 46.55 58.83
N THR A 272 -5.90 46.40 59.32
CA THR A 272 -5.51 46.85 60.67
C THR A 272 -5.16 48.34 60.71
N ARG A 273 -4.81 48.94 59.56
CA ARG A 273 -4.54 50.36 59.40
C ARG A 273 -5.80 51.10 58.95
#